data_AF-A0A5B2Z995-F1
#
_entry.id   AF-A0A5B2Z995-F1
#
_cell.length_a   1.000
_cell.length_b   1.000
_cell.length_c   1.000
_cell.angle_alpha   90.00
_cell.angle_beta   90.00
_cell.angle_gamma   90.00
#
_symmetry.space_group_name_H-M   'P 1'
#
loop_
_entity.id
_entity.type
_entity.pdbx_description
1 polymer ?
#
loop_
_entity_poly.entity_id
_entity_poly.type
_entity_poly.pdbx_seq_one_letter_code
_entity_poly.pdbx_strand_id
1 'polypeptide(L)'
;MTLSCSYNKTISYRRERVLVLLTKGLKGYQIATELGVDPATISRDIQYLSRESSNNLNSMVKESLPFMYQTSIEGIKTVLNECWNIYNNKDADNEVTWMNKLNALKLAKECNESLFKLIAEGPSLIYLKELEERLERVENN
;
A
#
# COMPACT_ATOMS: atom_id res chain seq x y z
N MET A 1 -24.15 -26.48 15.74
CA MET A 1 -23.08 -25.48 15.55
C MET A 1 -22.04 -25.87 14.48
N THR A 2 -22.04 -27.10 13.96
CA THR A 2 -21.02 -27.64 13.02
C THR A 2 -21.28 -27.38 11.54
N LEU A 3 -22.54 -27.30 11.09
CA LEU A 3 -22.92 -27.10 9.68
C LEU A 3 -22.51 -25.72 9.12
N SER A 4 -22.62 -24.66 9.94
CA SER A 4 -22.23 -23.30 9.56
C SER A 4 -20.72 -23.15 9.30
N CYS A 5 -19.89 -23.82 10.10
CA CYS A 5 -18.43 -23.76 9.96
C CYS A 5 -17.94 -24.46 8.68
N SER A 6 -18.55 -25.61 8.33
CA SER A 6 -18.24 -26.33 7.08
C SER A 6 -18.61 -25.51 5.84
N TYR A 7 -19.82 -24.93 5.83
CA TYR A 7 -20.33 -24.10 4.72
C TYR A 7 -19.51 -22.83 4.49
N ASN A 8 -19.09 -22.15 5.58
CA ASN A 8 -18.24 -20.95 5.50
C ASN A 8 -16.84 -21.26 4.93
N LYS A 9 -16.29 -22.44 5.21
CA LYS A 9 -15.03 -22.90 4.60
C LYS A 9 -15.18 -23.11 3.09
N THR A 10 -16.31 -23.65 2.64
CA THR A 10 -16.59 -23.88 1.21
C THR A 10 -16.72 -22.56 0.43
N ILE A 11 -17.34 -21.54 1.03
CA ILE A 11 -17.46 -20.21 0.41
C ILE A 11 -16.10 -19.51 0.33
N SER A 12 -15.31 -19.54 1.41
CA SER A 12 -14.00 -18.88 1.45
C SER A 12 -13.05 -19.47 0.42
N TYR A 13 -12.99 -20.79 0.32
CA TYR A 13 -12.22 -21.50 -0.70
C TYR A 13 -12.66 -21.12 -2.13
N ARG A 14 -13.97 -21.03 -2.37
CA ARG A 14 -14.50 -20.62 -3.67
C ARG A 14 -14.11 -19.19 -4.02
N ARG A 15 -14.16 -18.25 -3.07
CA ARG A 15 -13.76 -16.85 -3.27
C ARG A 15 -12.27 -16.71 -3.57
N GLU A 16 -11.41 -17.46 -2.89
CA GLU A 16 -9.98 -17.52 -3.18
C GLU A 16 -9.72 -18.00 -4.61
N ARG A 17 -10.40 -19.08 -5.02
CA ARG A 17 -10.38 -19.59 -6.40
C ARG A 17 -10.85 -18.54 -7.41
N VAL A 18 -11.94 -17.82 -7.13
CA VAL A 18 -12.45 -16.73 -7.97
C VAL A 18 -11.41 -15.61 -8.10
N LEU A 19 -10.79 -15.19 -7.00
CA LEU A 19 -9.75 -14.16 -7.00
C LEU A 19 -8.57 -14.54 -7.90
N VAL A 20 -8.05 -15.77 -7.77
CA VAL A 20 -6.94 -16.27 -8.61
C VAL A 20 -7.31 -16.31 -10.10
N LEU A 21 -8.57 -16.54 -10.45
CA LEU A 21 -8.99 -16.55 -11.85
C LEU A 21 -9.21 -15.13 -12.40
N LEU A 22 -9.67 -14.19 -11.56
CA LEU A 22 -9.74 -12.77 -11.91
C LEU A 22 -8.35 -12.19 -12.20
N THR A 23 -7.33 -12.55 -11.40
CA THR A 23 -5.95 -12.07 -11.65
C THR A 23 -5.35 -12.60 -12.95
N LYS A 24 -5.89 -13.71 -13.47
CA LYS A 24 -5.57 -14.25 -14.81
C LYS A 24 -6.38 -13.59 -15.93
N GLY A 25 -7.25 -12.63 -15.61
CA GLY A 25 -8.05 -11.88 -16.58
C GLY A 25 -9.35 -12.55 -17.01
N LEU A 26 -9.80 -13.61 -16.34
CA LEU A 26 -11.06 -14.27 -16.69
C LEU A 26 -12.27 -13.41 -16.29
N LYS A 27 -13.30 -13.43 -17.13
CA LYS A 27 -14.61 -12.81 -16.86
C LYS A 27 -15.49 -13.72 -16.03
N GLY A 28 -16.44 -13.15 -15.28
CA GLY A 28 -17.30 -13.90 -14.34
C GLY A 28 -18.02 -15.12 -14.94
N TYR A 29 -18.49 -15.04 -16.19
CA TYR A 29 -19.11 -16.20 -16.85
C TYR A 29 -18.11 -17.33 -17.16
N GLN A 30 -16.86 -16.99 -17.51
CA GLN A 30 -15.80 -17.97 -17.75
C GLN A 30 -15.41 -18.67 -16.44
N ILE A 31 -15.36 -17.90 -15.35
CA ILE A 31 -15.11 -18.41 -14.00
C ILE A 31 -16.23 -19.35 -13.54
N ALA A 32 -17.49 -19.00 -13.84
CA ALA A 32 -18.65 -19.84 -13.54
C ALA A 32 -18.56 -21.21 -14.24
N THR A 33 -18.21 -21.21 -15.54
CA THR A 33 -17.96 -22.44 -16.31
C THR A 33 -16.79 -23.24 -15.73
N GLU A 34 -15.66 -22.59 -15.45
CA GLU A 34 -14.44 -23.23 -14.92
C GLU A 34 -14.66 -23.89 -13.55
N LEU A 35 -15.44 -23.25 -12.67
CA LEU A 35 -15.69 -23.74 -11.32
C LEU A 35 -16.94 -24.62 -11.20
N GLY A 36 -17.75 -24.75 -12.27
CA GLY A 36 -19.02 -25.47 -12.22
C GLY A 36 -20.04 -24.85 -11.26
N VAL A 37 -20.02 -23.52 -11.13
CA VAL A 37 -20.84 -22.77 -10.17
C VAL A 37 -21.78 -21.85 -10.94
N ASP A 38 -22.99 -21.66 -10.43
CA ASP A 38 -23.98 -20.74 -11.00
C ASP A 38 -23.40 -19.31 -11.19
N PRO A 39 -23.61 -18.67 -12.36
CA PRO A 39 -23.09 -17.34 -12.65
C PRO A 39 -23.50 -16.26 -11.65
N ALA A 40 -24.72 -16.30 -11.09
CA ALA A 40 -25.15 -15.32 -10.09
C ALA A 40 -24.39 -15.51 -8.76
N THR A 41 -23.98 -16.74 -8.46
CA THR A 41 -23.17 -17.07 -7.28
C THR A 41 -21.71 -16.62 -7.43
N ILE A 42 -21.15 -16.68 -8.64
CA ILE A 42 -19.86 -16.05 -8.95
C ILE A 42 -19.96 -14.52 -8.91
N SER A 43 -21.02 -13.94 -9.48
CA SER A 43 -21.24 -12.48 -9.44
C SER A 43 -21.25 -11.93 -8.01
N ARG A 44 -21.96 -12.59 -7.09
CA ARG A 44 -21.97 -12.23 -5.66
C ARG A 44 -20.60 -12.35 -5.00
N ASP A 45 -19.80 -13.35 -5.37
CA ASP A 45 -18.43 -13.49 -4.86
C ASP A 45 -17.52 -12.38 -5.37
N ILE A 46 -17.62 -12.01 -6.64
CA ILE A 46 -16.86 -10.88 -7.21
C ILE A 46 -17.23 -9.58 -6.49
N GLN A 47 -18.52 -9.34 -6.24
CA GLN A 47 -18.98 -8.18 -5.47
C GLN A 47 -18.42 -8.19 -4.04
N TYR A 48 -18.44 -9.35 -3.38
CA TYR A 48 -17.84 -9.50 -2.06
C TYR A 48 -16.34 -9.17 -2.08
N LEU A 49 -15.57 -9.75 -3.00
CA LEU A 49 -14.12 -9.52 -3.14
C LEU A 49 -13.81 -8.05 -3.45
N SER A 50 -14.62 -7.41 -4.29
CA SER A 50 -14.49 -5.98 -4.60
C SER A 50 -14.73 -5.11 -3.36
N ARG A 51 -15.75 -5.42 -2.56
CA ARG A 51 -16.04 -4.72 -1.31
C ARG A 51 -14.96 -4.96 -0.26
N GLU A 52 -14.49 -6.19 -0.13
CA GLU A 52 -13.39 -6.57 0.76
C GLU A 52 -12.09 -5.83 0.39
N SER A 53 -11.74 -5.78 -0.89
CA SER A 53 -10.61 -5.00 -1.39
C SER A 53 -10.75 -3.50 -1.06
N SER A 54 -11.94 -2.93 -1.26
CA SER A 54 -12.21 -1.52 -0.93
C SER A 54 -12.08 -1.25 0.58
N ASN A 55 -12.59 -2.15 1.42
CA ASN A 55 -12.45 -2.05 2.88
C ASN A 55 -10.98 -2.16 3.32
N ASN A 56 -10.22 -3.07 2.70
CA ASN A 56 -8.79 -3.23 2.97
C ASN A 56 -7.99 -1.99 2.56
N LEU A 57 -8.30 -1.38 1.41
CA LEU A 57 -7.70 -0.11 0.99
C LEU A 57 -8.03 1.01 1.98
N ASN A 58 -9.30 1.11 2.43
CA ASN A 58 -9.70 2.10 3.41
C ASN A 58 -8.93 1.97 4.73
N SER A 59 -8.80 0.76 5.26
CA SER A 59 -7.97 0.45 6.43
C SER A 59 -6.50 0.78 6.17
N MET A 60 -5.95 0.37 5.02
CA MET A 60 -4.56 0.65 4.63
C MET A 60 -4.27 2.15 4.62
N VAL A 61 -5.19 2.97 4.11
CA VAL A 61 -5.03 4.43 4.10
C VAL A 61 -5.17 5.01 5.53
N LYS A 62 -5.92 4.39 6.45
CA LYS A 62 -6.13 4.93 7.82
C LYS A 62 -4.94 4.61 8.72
N GLU A 63 -4.45 3.40 8.66
CA GLU A 63 -3.54 2.84 9.67
C GLU A 63 -2.14 2.64 9.10
N SER A 64 -2.04 2.02 7.92
CA SER A 64 -0.74 1.64 7.34
C SER A 64 -0.05 2.79 6.64
N LEU A 65 -0.80 3.62 5.91
CA LEU A 65 -0.22 4.69 5.07
C LEU A 65 0.49 5.75 5.90
N PRO A 66 -0.09 6.32 6.99
CA PRO A 66 0.63 7.28 7.83
C PRO A 66 1.93 6.70 8.40
N PHE A 67 1.89 5.44 8.83
CA PHE A 67 3.06 4.73 9.34
C PHE A 67 4.12 4.50 8.25
N MET A 68 3.73 4.12 7.04
CA MET A 68 4.64 3.96 5.89
C MET A 68 5.30 5.30 5.49
N TYR A 69 4.56 6.40 5.53
CA TYR A 69 5.10 7.75 5.30
C TYR A 69 6.12 8.12 6.38
N GLN A 70 5.75 7.95 7.65
CA GLN A 70 6.63 8.27 8.77
C GLN A 70 7.93 7.46 8.72
N THR A 71 7.83 6.14 8.54
CA THR A 71 9.01 5.26 8.46
C THR A 71 9.87 5.57 7.24
N SER A 72 9.28 5.93 6.10
CA SER A 72 10.02 6.34 4.91
C SER A 72 10.75 7.66 5.11
N ILE A 73 10.11 8.65 5.75
CA ILE A 73 10.74 9.92 6.11
C ILE A 73 11.95 9.69 7.03
N GLU A 74 11.79 8.88 8.08
CA GLU A 74 12.88 8.58 9.01
C GLU A 74 14.02 7.78 8.35
N GLY A 75 13.69 6.83 7.46
CA GLY A 75 14.67 6.12 6.64
C GLY A 75 15.49 7.07 5.77
N ILE A 76 14.84 7.99 5.05
CA ILE A 76 15.53 8.98 4.20
C ILE A 76 16.41 9.92 5.03
N LYS A 77 15.94 10.38 6.21
CA LYS A 77 16.75 11.19 7.12
C LYS A 77 17.99 10.44 7.62
N THR A 78 17.86 9.15 7.88
CA THR A 78 19.00 8.31 8.31
C THR A 78 20.06 8.25 7.21
N VAL A 79 19.64 8.00 5.95
CA VAL A 79 20.56 8.03 4.80
C VAL A 79 21.20 9.40 4.61
N LEU A 80 20.42 10.48 4.77
CA LEU A 80 20.93 11.84 4.69
C LEU A 80 22.00 12.11 5.75
N ASN A 81 21.81 11.66 6.98
CA ASN A 81 22.80 11.77 8.05
C ASN A 81 24.09 11.01 7.70
N GLU A 82 23.98 9.81 7.14
CA GLU A 82 25.17 9.06 6.70
C GLU A 82 25.91 9.73 5.55
N CYS A 83 25.20 10.36 4.62
CA CYS A 83 25.83 11.17 3.58
C CYS A 83 26.69 12.30 4.19
N TRP A 84 26.20 12.97 5.24
CA TRP A 84 26.96 13.99 5.94
C TRP A 84 28.14 13.42 6.73
N ASN A 85 28.00 12.23 7.33
CA ASN A 85 29.11 11.53 8.00
C ASN A 85 30.25 11.23 7.01
N ILE A 86 29.93 10.71 5.82
CA ILE A 86 30.89 10.42 4.74
C ILE A 86 31.55 11.72 4.26
N TYR A 87 30.76 12.76 4.00
CA TYR A 87 31.29 14.03 3.52
C TYR A 87 32.26 14.68 4.51
N ASN A 88 31.88 14.70 5.79
CA ASN A 88 32.68 15.26 6.88
C ASN A 88 33.86 14.36 7.27
N ASN A 89 33.93 13.14 6.72
CA ASN A 89 34.90 12.11 7.10
C ASN A 89 34.97 11.91 8.62
N LYS A 90 33.81 11.66 9.24
CA LYS A 90 33.67 11.62 10.70
C LYS A 90 34.48 10.49 11.36
N ASP A 91 34.70 9.40 10.63
CA ASP A 91 35.49 8.25 11.08
C ASP A 91 36.99 8.38 10.80
N ALA A 92 37.44 9.54 10.27
CA ALA A 92 38.82 9.82 9.92
C ALA A 92 39.47 8.76 9.01
N ASP A 93 38.67 8.23 8.07
CA ASP A 93 39.13 7.22 7.11
C ASP A 93 39.95 7.90 6.00
N ASN A 94 41.17 7.41 5.81
CA ASN A 94 42.10 7.94 4.81
C ASN A 94 41.74 7.51 3.38
N GLU A 95 40.85 6.54 3.21
CA GLU A 95 40.39 6.06 1.90
C GLU A 95 39.26 6.93 1.31
N VAL A 96 38.67 7.83 2.11
CA VAL A 96 37.59 8.72 1.64
C VAL A 96 38.14 9.75 0.66
N THR A 97 37.89 9.52 -0.63
CA THR A 97 38.31 10.41 -1.70
C THR A 97 37.32 11.57 -1.90
N TRP A 98 37.76 12.60 -2.63
CA TRP A 98 36.88 13.67 -3.13
C TRP A 98 35.65 13.12 -3.88
N MET A 99 35.82 12.03 -4.63
CA MET A 99 34.72 11.40 -5.38
C MET A 99 33.66 10.82 -4.44
N ASN A 100 34.08 10.19 -3.33
CA ASN A 100 33.15 9.71 -2.31
C ASN A 100 32.36 10.85 -1.69
N LYS A 101 33.03 11.97 -1.38
CA LYS A 101 32.38 13.19 -0.85
C LYS A 101 31.37 13.79 -1.84
N LEU A 102 31.72 13.87 -3.12
CA LEU A 102 30.83 14.37 -4.16
C LEU A 102 29.60 13.45 -4.33
N ASN A 103 29.80 12.13 -4.31
CA ASN A 103 28.70 11.17 -4.37
C ASN A 103 27.78 11.27 -3.15
N ALA A 104 28.34 11.47 -1.96
CA ALA A 104 27.55 11.70 -0.74
C ALA A 104 26.71 12.98 -0.83
N LEU A 105 27.26 14.08 -1.35
CA LEU A 105 26.49 15.30 -1.58
C LEU A 105 25.38 15.12 -2.62
N LYS A 106 25.64 14.37 -3.69
CA LYS A 106 24.65 14.05 -4.71
C LYS A 106 23.48 13.26 -4.11
N LEU A 107 23.78 12.21 -3.33
CA LEU A 107 22.77 11.41 -2.65
C LEU A 107 22.00 12.25 -1.60
N ALA A 108 22.69 13.13 -0.86
CA ALA A 108 22.05 14.06 0.06
C ALA A 108 21.04 14.99 -0.64
N LYS A 109 21.37 15.50 -1.84
CA LYS A 109 20.42 16.25 -2.67
C LYS A 109 19.20 15.40 -3.04
N GLU A 110 19.41 14.16 -3.49
CA GLU A 110 18.34 13.22 -3.87
C GLU A 110 17.43 12.88 -2.66
N CYS A 111 18.00 12.72 -1.47
CA CYS A 111 17.24 12.55 -0.22
C CYS A 111 16.35 13.77 0.06
N ASN A 112 16.87 14.98 -0.07
CA ASN A 112 16.09 16.21 0.13
C ASN A 112 14.97 16.36 -0.91
N GLU A 113 15.24 16.04 -2.19
CA GLU A 113 14.22 16.04 -3.25
C GLU A 113 13.12 14.99 -2.96
N SER A 114 13.50 13.82 -2.45
CA SER A 114 12.56 12.75 -2.10
C SER A 114 11.71 13.12 -0.88
N LEU A 115 12.30 13.72 0.16
CA LEU A 115 11.57 14.26 1.30
C LEU A 115 10.57 15.33 0.86
N PHE A 116 10.98 16.25 -0.01
CA PHE A 116 10.10 17.29 -0.52
C PHE A 116 8.90 16.71 -1.28
N LYS A 117 9.11 15.68 -2.12
CA LYS A 117 8.01 14.98 -2.81
C LYS A 117 7.04 14.31 -1.82
N LEU A 118 7.55 13.56 -0.84
CA LEU A 118 6.71 12.92 0.18
C LEU A 118 5.91 13.93 1.00
N ILE A 119 6.50 15.08 1.33
CA ILE A 119 5.82 16.15 2.07
C ILE A 119 4.80 16.88 1.18
N ALA A 120 5.04 17.02 -0.12
CA ALA A 120 4.06 17.62 -1.05
C ALA A 120 2.85 16.70 -1.28
N GLU A 121 3.05 15.38 -1.30
CA GLU A 121 2.01 14.39 -1.61
C GLU A 121 1.25 13.90 -0.35
N GLY A 122 1.92 13.83 0.80
CA GLY A 122 1.37 13.25 2.04
C GLY A 122 0.16 13.97 2.66
N PRO A 123 0.22 15.30 2.89
CA PRO A 123 -0.90 16.08 3.45
C PRO A 123 -2.15 16.05 2.57
N SER A 124 -1.96 16.01 1.25
CA SER A 124 -3.04 15.96 0.26
C SER A 124 -3.88 14.69 0.40
N LEU A 125 -3.22 13.54 0.64
CA LEU A 125 -3.88 12.25 0.85
C LEU A 125 -4.63 12.17 2.19
N ILE A 126 -4.03 12.70 3.26
CA ILE A 126 -4.66 12.73 4.59
C ILE A 126 -5.87 13.68 4.59
N TYR A 127 -5.72 14.86 3.98
CA TYR A 127 -6.79 15.86 3.89
C TYR A 127 -7.94 15.40 2.98
N LEU A 128 -7.65 14.75 1.85
CA LEU A 128 -8.68 14.11 1.00
C LEU A 128 -9.51 13.12 1.81
N LYS A 129 -8.87 12.33 2.66
CA LYS A 129 -9.57 11.36 3.49
C LYS A 129 -10.44 12.02 4.56
N GLU A 130 -9.93 13.06 5.20
CA GLU A 130 -10.71 13.83 6.17
C GLU A 130 -11.93 14.48 5.51
N LEU A 131 -11.80 14.93 4.26
CA LEU A 131 -12.91 15.43 3.46
C LEU A 131 -13.93 14.34 3.12
N GLU A 132 -13.49 13.15 2.70
CA GLU A 132 -14.37 11.99 2.44
C GLU A 132 -15.19 11.61 3.69
N GLU A 133 -14.55 11.51 4.86
CA GLU A 133 -15.23 11.21 6.13
C GLU A 133 -16.21 12.31 6.57
N ARG A 134 -15.98 13.56 6.17
CA ARG A 134 -16.92 14.66 6.39
C ARG A 134 -18.10 14.57 5.44
N LEU A 135 -17.87 14.19 4.18
CA LEU A 135 -18.90 14.02 3.17
C LEU A 135 -19.86 12.88 3.54
N GLU A 136 -19.35 11.72 3.95
CA GLU A 136 -20.17 10.59 4.41
C GLU A 136 -21.04 10.96 5.63
N ARG A 137 -20.56 11.82 6.53
CA ARG A 137 -21.36 12.30 7.68
C ARG A 137 -22.46 13.27 7.28
N VAL A 138 -22.29 13.99 6.19
CA VAL A 138 -23.31 14.92 5.67
C VAL A 138 -24.36 14.17 4.86
N GLU A 139 -23.98 13.15 4.10
CA GLU A 139 -24.92 12.36 3.29
C GLU A 139 -25.80 11.40 4.11
N ASN A 140 -25.36 11.01 5.31
CA ASN A 140 -26.08 10.11 6.21
C ASN A 140 -26.90 10.83 7.31
N ASN A 141 -26.98 12.17 7.28
CA ASN A 141 -27.84 13.00 8.13
C ASN A 141 -28.95 13.65 7.29
#